data_AF-A0A4U3A4C6-F1
#
_entry.id   AF-A0A4U3A4C6-F1
#
_cell.length_a   1.000
_cell.length_b   1.000
_cell.length_c   1.000
_cell.angle_alpha   90.00
_cell.angle_beta   90.00
_cell.angle_gamma   90.00
#
_symmetry.space_group_name_H-M   'P 1'
#
loop_
_entity.id
_entity.type
_entity.pdbx_description
1 polymer ?
#
loop_
_entity_poly.entity_id
_entity_poly.type
_entity_poly.pdbx_seq_one_letter_code
_entity_poly.pdbx_strand_id
1 'polypeptide(L)' 'HESDEDLMKKMSQFAIECALNKVNASETLGHIVDEAVQIHGGYGYMQEYEVERLYRDARISRIFEGT' A
#
# COMPACT_ATOMS: atom_id res chain seq x y z
N HIS A 1 9.03 32.82 -5.51
CA HIS A 1 7.76 32.10 -5.42
C HIS A 1 7.81 31.12 -6.57
N GLU A 2 8.13 29.84 -6.31
CA GLU A 2 7.99 28.82 -7.37
C GLU A 2 6.53 28.86 -7.83
N SER A 3 6.30 28.94 -9.15
CA SER A 3 4.94 28.88 -9.68
C SER A 3 4.44 27.44 -9.57
N ASP A 4 3.15 27.25 -9.28
CA ASP A 4 2.50 25.94 -9.20
C ASP A 4 2.73 25.09 -10.48
N GLU A 5 2.95 25.76 -11.61
CA GLU A 5 3.29 25.17 -12.90
C GLU A 5 4.64 24.42 -12.87
N ASP A 6 5.64 24.97 -12.16
CA ASP A 6 6.97 24.35 -12.03
C ASP A 6 6.91 23.12 -11.10
N LEU A 7 6.04 23.15 -10.09
CA LEU A 7 5.77 22.02 -9.21
C LEU A 7 5.11 20.86 -9.97
N MET A 8 4.06 21.14 -10.75
CA MET A 8 3.36 20.11 -11.55
C MET A 8 4.28 19.48 -12.59
N LYS A 9 5.19 20.26 -13.18
CA LYS A 9 6.19 19.75 -14.12
C LYS A 9 7.21 18.82 -13.44
N LYS A 10 7.62 19.13 -12.20
CA LYS A 10 8.48 18.25 -11.40
C LYS A 10 7.75 16.97 -10.99
N MET A 11 6.47 17.05 -10.60
CA MET A 11 5.67 15.87 -10.25
C MET A 11 5.44 14.93 -11.44
N SER A 12 5.15 15.48 -12.62
CA SER A 12 4.95 14.68 -13.83
C SER A 12 6.22 13.99 -14.30
N GLN A 13 7.39 14.57 -14.05
CA GLN A 13 8.68 13.98 -14.38
C GLN A 13 8.90 12.62 -13.69
N PHE A 14 8.34 12.41 -12.51
CA PHE A 14 8.47 11.17 -11.73
C PHE A 14 7.19 10.32 -11.71
N ALA A 15 6.23 10.60 -12.61
CA ALA A 15 4.93 9.93 -12.59
C ALA A 15 5.04 8.41 -12.75
N ILE A 16 6.00 7.94 -13.57
CA ILE A 16 6.23 6.51 -13.81
C ILE A 16 6.78 5.82 -12.56
N GLU A 17 7.78 6.42 -11.91
CA GLU A 17 8.38 5.92 -10.69
C GLU A 17 7.37 5.89 -9.54
N CYS A 18 6.52 6.91 -9.43
CA CYS A 18 5.41 6.94 -8.48
C CYS A 18 4.42 5.80 -8.71
N ALA A 19 4.01 5.55 -9.96
CA ALA A 19 3.11 4.46 -10.30
C ALA A 19 3.73 3.09 -9.99
N LEU A 20 5.00 2.89 -10.35
CA LEU A 20 5.75 1.68 -10.04
C LEU A 20 5.81 1.44 -8.52
N ASN A 21 6.19 2.45 -7.76
CA ASN A 21 6.29 2.37 -6.30
C ASN A 21 4.93 2.09 -5.67
N LYS A 22 3.85 2.71 -6.15
CA LYS A 22 2.49 2.49 -5.66
C LYS A 22 2.09 1.03 -5.80
N VAL A 23 2.25 0.46 -6.99
CA VAL A 23 1.91 -0.94 -7.25
C VAL A 23 2.78 -1.85 -6.40
N ASN A 24 4.10 -1.71 -6.50
CA ASN A 24 5.06 -2.55 -5.79
C ASN A 24 4.87 -2.53 -4.27
N ALA A 25 4.66 -1.35 -3.67
CA ALA A 25 4.46 -1.22 -2.22
C ALA A 25 3.13 -1.86 -1.78
N SER A 26 2.05 -1.67 -2.53
CA SER A 26 0.74 -2.25 -2.19
C SER A 26 0.71 -3.79 -2.33
N GLU A 27 1.41 -4.33 -3.32
CA GLU A 27 1.59 -5.79 -3.48
C GLU A 27 2.48 -6.38 -2.38
N THR A 28 3.61 -5.72 -2.10
CA THR A 28 4.53 -6.11 -1.03
C THR A 28 3.85 -6.10 0.33
N LEU A 29 3.10 -5.03 0.65
CA LEU A 29 2.30 -4.95 1.87
C LEU A 29 1.34 -6.13 1.96
N GLY A 30 0.61 -6.40 0.87
CA GLY A 30 -0.33 -7.52 0.78
C GLY A 30 0.31 -8.87 1.08
N HIS A 31 1.49 -9.14 0.55
CA HIS A 31 2.25 -10.36 0.82
C HIS A 31 2.70 -10.44 2.28
N ILE A 32 3.24 -9.34 2.82
CA ILE A 32 3.75 -9.30 4.21
C ILE A 32 2.63 -9.55 5.21
N VAL A 33 1.46 -8.91 5.04
CA VAL A 33 0.35 -9.11 5.99
C VAL A 33 -0.26 -10.51 5.89
N ASP A 34 -0.23 -11.13 4.71
CA ASP A 34 -0.71 -12.51 4.51
C ASP A 34 0.19 -13.51 5.25
N GLU A 35 1.51 -13.39 5.07
CA GLU A 35 2.48 -14.21 5.81
C GLU A 35 2.40 -13.96 7.32
N ALA A 36 2.16 -12.71 7.74
CA ALA A 36 1.96 -12.40 9.15
C ALA A 36 0.74 -13.13 9.72
N VAL A 37 -0.40 -13.16 9.01
CA VAL A 37 -1.58 -13.95 9.40
C VAL A 37 -1.22 -15.44 9.49
N GLN A 38 -0.52 -15.95 8.48
CA GLN A 38 -0.11 -17.35 8.42
C GLN A 38 0.78 -17.76 9.62
N ILE A 39 1.74 -16.91 10.02
CA ILE A 39 2.60 -17.13 11.19
C ILE A 39 1.79 -17.16 12.49
N HIS A 40 0.76 -16.31 12.61
CA HIS A 40 -0.09 -16.26 13.80
C HIS A 40 -1.11 -17.43 13.85
N GLY A 41 -1.26 -18.18 12.75
CA GLY A 41 -2.19 -19.30 12.65
C GLY A 41 -3.63 -18.87 12.95
N GLY A 42 -4.35 -19.63 13.79
CA GLY A 42 -5.73 -19.31 14.15
C GLY A 42 -5.90 -17.95 14.83
N TYR A 43 -4.89 -17.48 15.56
CA TYR A 43 -4.91 -16.15 16.18
C TYR A 43 -4.88 -15.03 15.14
N GLY A 44 -4.29 -15.28 13.96
CA GLY A 44 -4.24 -14.33 12.86
C GLY A 44 -5.61 -13.94 12.30
N TYR A 45 -6.65 -14.73 12.62
CA TYR A 45 -8.03 -14.49 12.22
C TYR A 45 -8.91 -13.94 13.36
N MET A 46 -8.37 -13.76 14.56
CA MET A 46 -9.10 -13.25 15.71
C MET A 46 -8.98 -11.73 15.77
N GLN A 47 -10.12 -11.03 15.93
CA GLN A 47 -10.17 -9.56 16.00
C GLN A 47 -9.42 -8.95 17.19
N GLU A 48 -9.06 -9.78 18.19
CA GLU A 48 -8.24 -9.39 19.32
C GLU A 48 -6.76 -9.15 18.93
N TYR A 49 -6.32 -9.73 17.81
CA TYR A 49 -4.95 -9.62 17.32
C TYR A 49 -4.88 -8.58 16.21
N GLU A 50 -3.92 -7.67 16.32
CA GLU A 50 -3.75 -6.56 15.39
C GLU A 50 -3.52 -7.00 13.94
N VAL A 51 -2.89 -8.17 13.74
CA VAL A 51 -2.61 -8.72 12.41
C VAL A 51 -3.87 -8.94 11.56
N GLU A 52 -5.00 -9.27 12.18
CA GLU A 52 -6.29 -9.43 11.51
C GLU A 52 -6.75 -8.10 10.87
N ARG A 53 -6.62 -7.00 11.63
CA ARG A 53 -6.96 -5.65 11.16
C ARG A 53 -6.02 -5.21 10.05
N LEU A 54 -4.71 -5.42 10.23
CA LEU A 54 -3.71 -5.06 9.22
C LEU A 54 -3.96 -5.78 7.88
N TYR A 55 -4.33 -7.06 7.93
CA TYR A 55 -4.65 -7.83 6.72
C TYR A 55 -5.86 -7.25 5.97
N ARG A 56 -6.93 -6.90 6.69
CA ARG A 56 -8.11 -6.25 6.09
C ARG A 56 -7.80 -4.87 5.51
N ASP A 57 -7.09 -4.05 6.28
CA ASP A 57 -6.79 -2.67 5.89
C ASP A 57 -5.84 -2.61 4.67
N ALA A 58 -4.89 -3.55 4.58
CA ALA A 58 -4.01 -3.65 3.43
C ALA A 58 -4.76 -3.87 2.09
N ARG A 59 -5.95 -4.47 2.12
CA ARG A 59 -6.67 -4.85 0.90
C ARG A 59 -7.05 -3.66 0.03
N ILE A 60 -7.35 -2.50 0.64
CA ILE A 60 -7.81 -1.31 -0.09
C ILE A 60 -6.68 -0.61 -0.86
N SER A 61 -5.43 -0.77 -0.39
CA SER A 61 -4.24 -0.11 -0.98
C SER A 61 -4.03 -0.44 -2.46
N ARG A 62 -4.46 -1.62 -2.90
CA ARG A 62 -4.38 -2.06 -4.30
C ARG A 62 -5.45 -1.45 -5.21
N ILE A 63 -6.51 -0.88 -4.65
CA ILE A 63 -7.65 -0.35 -5.42
C ILE A 63 -7.59 1.17 -5.49
N PHE A 64 -7.17 1.83 -4.42
CA PHE A 64 -7.00 3.29 -4.42
C PHE A 64 -5.90 3.75 -5.37
N GLU A 65 -5.97 5.01 -5.79
CA GLU A 65 -4.97 5.67 -6.66
C GLU A 65 -4.71 4.97 -8.01
N GLY A 66 -5.75 4.34 -8.56
CA GLY A 66 -5.72 3.64 -9.85
C GLY A 66 -5.33 2.16 -9.71
N THR A 67 -6.12 1.27 -10.35
CA THR A 67 -5.85 -0.17 -10.47
C THR A 67 -5.03 -0.48 -11.70
#